data_AF-Q09F43-F1
#
_entry.id   AF-Q09F43-F1
#
_cell.length_a   1.000
_cell.length_b   1.000
_cell.length_c   1.000
_cell.angle_alpha   90.00
_cell.angle_beta   90.00
_cell.angle_gamma   90.00
#
_symmetry.space_group_name_H-M   'P 1'
#
loop_
_entity.id
_entity.type
_entity.pdbx_description
1 polymer ?
#
loop_
_entity_poly.entity_id
_entity_poly.type
_entity_poly.pdbx_seq_one_letter_code
_entity_poly.pdbx_strand_id
1 'polypeptide(L)'
;MMMQKKLTKFILTNKSINMNILSNCQEETFFKKLNFGLNNELKAYLMLFNVLKNLNKIEKTIMIYHENYITIFYKTKQFSKKIIYKFNNIENKILKKLYKFYNPSIFINCTNTMIKFKSEHERFPEIVIDCYHNNVSRLKVKELNIKLYLFINFFLNK
;
A
#
# COMPACT_ATOMS: atom_id res chain seq x y z
N MET A 1 -35.73 0.69 2.59
CA MET A 1 -35.38 0.98 1.17
C MET A 1 -35.92 2.32 0.66
N MET A 2 -37.18 2.69 0.96
CA MET A 2 -37.79 3.95 0.48
C MET A 2 -37.15 5.22 1.05
N MET A 3 -36.69 5.16 2.31
CA MET A 3 -36.00 6.27 2.98
C MET A 3 -34.64 6.58 2.33
N GLN A 4 -33.84 5.55 2.00
CA GLN A 4 -32.58 5.72 1.26
C GLN A 4 -32.81 6.43 -0.07
N LYS A 5 -33.81 6.02 -0.87
CA LYS A 5 -34.11 6.66 -2.15
C LYS A 5 -34.47 8.14 -2.00
N LYS A 6 -35.29 8.50 -1.00
CA LYS A 6 -35.66 9.89 -0.72
C LYS A 6 -34.47 10.72 -0.24
N LEU A 7 -33.62 10.15 0.63
CA LEU A 7 -32.42 10.80 1.14
C LEU A 7 -31.39 11.04 0.04
N THR A 8 -31.12 10.04 -0.80
CA THR A 8 -30.19 10.17 -1.94
C THR A 8 -30.68 11.24 -2.91
N LYS A 9 -31.99 11.27 -3.20
CA LYS A 9 -32.59 12.28 -4.09
C LYS A 9 -32.44 13.69 -3.51
N PHE A 10 -32.70 13.86 -2.21
CA PHE A 10 -32.53 15.13 -1.50
C PHE A 10 -31.07 15.63 -1.50
N ILE A 11 -30.09 14.72 -1.33
CA ILE A 11 -28.66 15.08 -1.37
C ILE A 11 -28.25 15.50 -2.78
N LEU A 12 -28.66 14.74 -3.80
CA LEU A 12 -28.33 15.04 -5.21
C LEU A 12 -28.94 16.36 -5.69
N THR A 13 -30.14 16.72 -5.21
CA THR A 13 -30.79 18.00 -5.58
C THR A 13 -30.21 19.20 -4.86
N ASN A 14 -29.79 19.05 -3.59
CA ASN A 14 -29.47 20.19 -2.73
C ASN A 14 -27.98 20.34 -2.40
N LYS A 15 -27.12 19.39 -2.79
CA LYS A 15 -25.66 19.50 -2.60
C LYS A 15 -24.93 19.28 -3.92
N SER A 16 -24.33 20.33 -4.46
CA SER A 16 -23.24 20.21 -5.44
C SER A 16 -21.97 19.82 -4.69
N ILE A 17 -21.74 18.52 -4.51
CA ILE A 17 -20.52 18.04 -3.87
C ILE A 17 -19.37 18.21 -4.86
N ASN A 18 -18.53 19.23 -4.63
CA ASN A 18 -17.28 19.36 -5.34
C ASN A 18 -16.31 18.29 -4.80
N MET A 19 -16.27 17.13 -5.46
CA MET A 19 -15.56 15.92 -5.01
C MET A 19 -14.03 16.09 -4.88
N ASN A 20 -13.48 17.19 -5.39
CA ASN A 20 -12.05 17.44 -5.37
C ASN A 20 -11.50 17.92 -4.02
N ILE A 21 -12.34 18.35 -3.08
CA ILE A 21 -11.90 19.01 -1.83
C ILE A 21 -12.05 18.12 -0.59
N LEU A 22 -12.88 17.07 -0.65
CA LEU A 22 -13.26 16.30 0.56
C LEU A 22 -12.20 15.30 1.05
N SER A 23 -11.10 15.06 0.33
CA SER A 23 -10.20 13.94 0.62
C SER A 23 -9.25 14.15 1.79
N ASN A 24 -8.95 15.40 2.18
CA ASN A 24 -7.81 15.70 3.06
C ASN A 24 -8.20 15.94 4.53
N CYS A 25 -9.40 16.46 4.82
CA CYS A 25 -9.76 16.91 6.18
C CYS A 25 -10.01 15.78 7.20
N GLN A 26 -10.29 14.55 6.76
CA GLN A 26 -10.56 13.41 7.68
C GLN A 26 -9.30 12.63 8.05
N GLU A 27 -8.18 12.87 7.37
CA GLU A 27 -6.98 12.04 7.48
C GLU A 27 -6.15 12.43 8.71
N GLU A 28 -5.94 13.73 8.95
CA GLU A 28 -5.15 14.21 10.10
C GLU A 28 -5.77 13.82 11.46
N THR A 29 -7.10 13.76 11.56
CA THR A 29 -7.80 13.38 12.80
C THR A 29 -7.72 11.89 13.09
N PHE A 30 -7.62 11.03 12.06
CA PHE A 30 -7.41 9.59 12.24
C PHE A 30 -6.03 9.30 12.84
N PHE A 31 -4.98 9.98 12.36
CA PHE A 31 -3.62 9.77 12.84
C PHE A 31 -3.34 10.36 14.22
N LYS A 32 -3.94 11.51 14.55
CA LYS A 32 -3.85 12.10 15.91
C LYS A 32 -4.43 11.16 16.97
N LYS A 33 -5.45 10.35 16.64
CA LYS A 33 -6.04 9.37 17.57
C LYS A 33 -5.22 8.09 17.77
N LEU A 34 -4.24 7.82 16.90
CA LEU A 34 -3.47 6.58 16.91
C LEU A 34 -2.13 6.67 17.67
N ASN A 35 -1.84 7.79 18.35
CA ASN A 35 -0.62 7.96 19.18
C ASN A 35 0.69 7.62 18.44
N PHE A 36 0.81 7.97 17.15
CA PHE A 36 2.08 7.86 16.44
C PHE A 36 3.07 8.88 17.03
N GLY A 37 4.09 8.40 17.74
CA GLY A 37 5.12 9.24 18.37
C GLY A 37 5.90 10.11 17.37
N LEU A 38 6.56 11.17 17.89
CA LEU A 38 7.37 12.22 17.24
C LEU A 38 6.90 12.71 15.86
N ASN A 39 6.72 14.03 15.74
CA ASN A 39 6.16 14.73 14.56
C ASN A 39 6.71 14.28 13.18
N ASN A 40 7.95 13.81 13.08
CA ASN A 40 8.56 13.40 11.81
C ASN A 40 8.10 12.02 11.34
N GLU A 41 7.93 11.05 12.25
CA GLU A 41 7.40 9.72 11.88
C GLU A 41 5.93 9.84 11.45
N LEU A 42 5.14 10.62 12.20
CA LEU A 42 3.74 10.87 11.89
C LEU A 42 3.56 11.50 10.50
N LYS A 43 4.41 12.46 10.12
CA LYS A 43 4.44 13.05 8.76
C LYS A 43 4.69 11.98 7.69
N ALA A 44 5.67 11.10 7.91
CA ALA A 44 5.97 10.01 6.97
C ALA A 44 4.79 9.04 6.83
N TYR A 45 4.09 8.72 7.93
CA TYR A 45 2.90 7.87 7.87
C TYR A 45 1.73 8.52 7.16
N LEU A 46 1.49 9.82 7.36
CA LEU A 46 0.47 10.57 6.62
C LEU A 46 0.77 10.55 5.11
N MET A 47 2.03 10.76 4.73
CA MET A 47 2.45 10.66 3.34
C MET A 47 2.25 9.24 2.79
N LEU A 48 2.66 8.21 3.53
CA LEU A 48 2.47 6.81 3.13
C LEU A 48 0.97 6.46 2.97
N PHE A 49 0.11 6.94 3.87
CA PHE A 49 -1.33 6.75 3.79
C PHE A 49 -1.90 7.34 2.51
N ASN A 50 -1.50 8.57 2.18
CA ASN A 50 -1.95 9.24 0.96
C ASN A 50 -1.46 8.53 -0.30
N VAL A 51 -0.21 8.05 -0.29
CA VAL A 51 0.35 7.22 -1.36
C VAL A 51 -0.46 5.93 -1.51
N LEU A 52 -0.64 5.16 -0.44
CA LEU A 52 -1.37 3.87 -0.50
C LEU A 52 -2.84 4.04 -0.92
N LYS A 53 -3.50 5.10 -0.45
CA LYS A 53 -4.86 5.46 -0.87
C LYS A 53 -4.93 5.72 -2.38
N ASN A 54 -3.95 6.44 -2.92
CA ASN A 54 -3.87 6.71 -4.36
C ASN A 54 -3.48 5.45 -5.15
N LEU A 55 -2.57 4.63 -4.63
CA LEU A 55 -2.19 3.35 -5.22
C LEU A 55 -3.39 2.41 -5.36
N ASN A 56 -4.34 2.44 -4.43
CA ASN A 56 -5.52 1.59 -4.55
C ASN A 56 -6.39 1.93 -5.77
N LYS A 57 -6.41 3.20 -6.20
CA LYS A 57 -7.16 3.67 -7.37
C LYS A 57 -6.46 3.37 -8.70
N ILE A 58 -5.18 3.00 -8.66
CA ILE A 58 -4.39 2.78 -9.86
C ILE A 58 -4.58 1.32 -10.34
N GLU A 59 -4.86 1.15 -11.62
CA GLU A 59 -4.98 -0.15 -12.29
C GLU A 59 -3.59 -0.72 -12.65
N LYS A 60 -2.73 -0.86 -11.64
CA LYS A 60 -1.39 -1.44 -11.79
C LYS A 60 -1.21 -2.61 -10.85
N THR A 61 -0.45 -3.58 -11.32
CA THR A 61 -0.11 -4.75 -10.51
C THR A 61 0.86 -4.37 -9.40
N ILE A 62 0.55 -4.79 -8.18
CA ILE A 62 1.36 -4.57 -6.99
C ILE A 62 1.89 -5.91 -6.50
N MET A 63 3.19 -5.98 -6.23
CA MET A 63 3.84 -7.16 -5.71
C MET A 63 4.44 -6.88 -4.34
N ILE A 64 4.10 -7.71 -3.36
CA ILE A 64 4.47 -7.51 -1.96
C ILE A 64 5.23 -8.74 -1.45
N TYR A 65 6.39 -8.49 -0.89
CA TYR A 65 7.25 -9.51 -0.30
C TYR A 65 6.97 -9.62 1.20
N HIS A 66 6.64 -10.83 1.63
CA HIS A 66 6.57 -11.24 3.03
C HIS A 66 7.61 -12.32 3.29
N GLU A 67 7.92 -12.62 4.55
CA GLU A 67 9.03 -13.52 4.89
C GLU A 67 8.93 -14.89 4.19
N ASN A 68 7.73 -15.49 4.15
CA ASN A 68 7.51 -16.85 3.62
C ASN A 68 6.49 -16.91 2.47
N TYR A 69 6.02 -15.77 1.98
CA TYR A 69 5.05 -15.73 0.89
C TYR A 69 5.10 -14.40 0.15
N ILE A 70 4.52 -14.40 -1.04
CA ILE A 70 4.41 -13.22 -1.87
C ILE A 70 2.95 -13.02 -2.23
N THR A 71 2.49 -11.79 -2.08
CA THR A 71 1.16 -11.37 -2.47
C THR A 71 1.24 -10.56 -3.75
N ILE A 72 0.44 -10.93 -4.75
CA ILE A 72 0.29 -10.20 -6.01
C ILE A 72 -1.14 -9.69 -6.09
N PHE A 73 -1.29 -8.38 -6.17
CA PHE A 73 -2.56 -7.74 -6.52
C PHE A 73 -2.57 -7.47 -8.01
N TYR A 74 -3.11 -8.41 -8.77
CA TYR A 74 -3.21 -8.28 -10.22
C TYR A 74 -4.45 -7.46 -10.57
N LYS A 75 -4.22 -6.20 -10.95
CA LYS A 75 -5.26 -5.24 -11.29
C LYS A 75 -5.20 -4.90 -12.77
N THR A 76 -6.34 -4.99 -13.43
CA THR A 76 -6.57 -4.54 -14.81
C THR A 76 -7.84 -3.70 -14.84
N LYS A 77 -8.14 -3.07 -15.98
CA LYS A 77 -9.44 -2.42 -16.24
C LYS A 77 -10.64 -3.35 -16.04
N GLN A 78 -10.43 -4.65 -16.23
CA GLN A 78 -11.50 -5.64 -16.30
C GLN A 78 -11.71 -6.36 -14.96
N PHE A 79 -10.65 -6.57 -14.17
CA PHE A 79 -10.73 -7.28 -12.91
C PHE A 79 -9.61 -6.91 -11.94
N SER A 80 -9.86 -7.20 -10.67
CA SER A 80 -8.87 -7.20 -9.59
C SER A 80 -8.83 -8.58 -8.95
N LYS A 81 -7.65 -9.19 -8.86
CA LYS A 81 -7.43 -10.48 -8.19
C LYS A 81 -6.24 -10.42 -7.24
N LYS A 82 -6.42 -10.97 -6.04
CA LYS A 82 -5.35 -11.23 -5.09
C LYS A 82 -4.85 -12.67 -5.26
N ILE A 83 -3.56 -12.84 -5.46
CA ILE A 83 -2.90 -14.14 -5.63
C ILE A 83 -1.79 -14.24 -4.59
N ILE A 84 -1.71 -15.38 -3.89
CA ILE A 84 -0.74 -15.61 -2.83
C ILE A 84 0.07 -16.86 -3.18
N TYR A 85 1.39 -16.73 -3.15
CA TYR A 85 2.33 -17.84 -3.37
C TYR A 85 3.18 -18.03 -2.12
N LYS A 86 3.25 -19.26 -1.60
CA LYS A 86 4.19 -19.61 -0.53
C LYS A 86 5.58 -19.88 -1.13
N PHE A 87 6.62 -19.38 -0.47
CA PHE A 87 8.01 -19.59 -0.87
C PHE A 87 8.84 -19.94 0.36
N ASN A 88 9.67 -20.99 0.23
CA ASN A 88 10.69 -21.28 1.24
C ASN A 88 11.85 -20.28 1.15
N ASN A 89 12.13 -19.78 -0.06
CA ASN A 89 13.12 -18.73 -0.30
C ASN A 89 12.58 -17.72 -1.33
N ILE A 90 12.33 -16.50 -0.85
CA ILE A 90 11.83 -15.37 -1.64
C ILE A 90 12.91 -14.67 -2.47
N GLU A 91 14.18 -15.09 -2.44
CA GLU A 91 15.24 -14.56 -3.31
C GLU A 91 15.44 -15.39 -4.60
N ASN A 92 14.51 -16.31 -4.90
CA ASN A 92 14.67 -17.25 -6.00
C ASN A 92 14.51 -16.57 -7.39
N LYS A 93 15.34 -16.97 -8.37
CA LYS A 93 15.28 -16.51 -9.77
C LYS A 93 13.91 -16.72 -10.43
N ILE A 94 13.08 -17.64 -9.93
CA ILE A 94 11.71 -17.88 -10.40
C ILE A 94 10.88 -16.59 -10.36
N LEU A 95 11.17 -15.66 -9.44
CA LEU A 95 10.46 -14.39 -9.34
C LEU A 95 10.51 -13.54 -10.60
N LYS A 96 11.61 -13.62 -11.36
CA LYS A 96 11.73 -12.92 -12.65
C LYS A 96 10.66 -13.36 -13.65
N LYS A 97 10.22 -14.63 -13.59
CA LYS A 97 9.11 -15.12 -14.42
C LYS A 97 7.78 -14.50 -13.99
N LEU A 98 7.55 -14.36 -12.68
CA LEU A 98 6.36 -13.68 -12.15
C LEU A 98 6.36 -12.20 -12.53
N TYR A 99 7.52 -11.52 -12.51
CA TYR A 99 7.62 -10.12 -12.94
C TYR A 99 7.23 -9.98 -14.42
N LYS A 100 7.76 -10.86 -15.28
CA LYS A 100 7.45 -10.82 -16.72
C LYS A 100 5.97 -11.11 -17.00
N PHE A 101 5.35 -12.03 -16.26
CA PHE A 101 3.96 -12.42 -16.49
C PHE A 101 2.96 -11.38 -15.98
N TYR A 102 3.14 -10.90 -14.74
CA TYR A 102 2.18 -10.01 -14.08
C TYR A 102 2.44 -8.53 -14.32
N ASN A 103 3.62 -8.18 -14.85
CA ASN A 103 4.07 -6.81 -15.10
C ASN A 103 3.85 -5.88 -13.90
N PRO A 104 4.42 -6.20 -12.72
CA PRO A 104 4.30 -5.36 -11.52
C PRO A 104 4.96 -4.00 -11.77
N SER A 105 4.25 -2.93 -11.40
CA SER A 105 4.79 -1.56 -11.46
C SER A 105 5.13 -1.00 -10.08
N ILE A 106 4.72 -1.69 -9.03
CA ILE A 106 4.93 -1.29 -7.63
C ILE A 106 5.41 -2.53 -6.87
N PHE A 107 6.56 -2.38 -6.22
CA PHE A 107 7.16 -3.38 -5.35
C PHE A 107 7.19 -2.87 -3.92
N ILE A 108 6.77 -3.72 -2.99
CA ILE A 108 6.78 -3.38 -1.57
C ILE A 108 7.44 -4.49 -0.77
N ASN A 109 8.47 -4.13 0.00
CA ASN A 109 9.14 -5.04 0.90
C ASN A 109 8.58 -4.91 2.32
N CYS A 110 7.94 -5.97 2.81
CA CYS A 110 7.54 -6.09 4.21
C CYS A 110 8.41 -7.10 4.97
N THR A 111 9.55 -7.50 4.41
CA THR A 111 10.44 -8.50 5.00
C THR A 111 11.60 -7.83 5.72
N ASN A 112 12.10 -8.51 6.75
CA ASN A 112 13.32 -8.12 7.44
C ASN A 112 14.57 -8.86 6.93
N THR A 113 14.38 -9.80 6.00
CA THR A 113 15.42 -10.72 5.53
C THR A 113 15.87 -10.44 4.11
N MET A 114 15.03 -9.83 3.26
CA MET A 114 15.38 -9.52 1.87
C MET A 114 16.18 -8.22 1.77
N ILE A 115 17.45 -8.27 2.16
CA ILE A 115 18.35 -7.10 2.18
C ILE A 115 18.63 -6.61 0.76
N LYS A 116 18.70 -7.51 -0.23
CA LYS A 116 19.04 -7.14 -1.61
C LYS A 116 17.92 -6.37 -2.33
N PHE A 117 16.72 -6.31 -1.76
CA PHE A 117 15.53 -5.74 -2.38
C PHE A 117 15.77 -4.35 -2.97
N LYS A 118 16.27 -3.41 -2.15
CA LYS A 118 16.50 -2.03 -2.60
C LYS A 118 17.54 -1.98 -3.74
N SER A 119 18.67 -2.66 -3.56
CA SER A 119 19.76 -2.66 -4.55
C SER A 119 19.38 -3.28 -5.91
N GLU A 120 18.40 -4.19 -5.92
CA GLU A 120 17.89 -4.84 -7.12
C GLU A 120 16.81 -3.99 -7.80
N HIS A 121 15.82 -3.50 -7.04
CA HIS A 121 14.63 -2.87 -7.60
C HIS A 121 14.80 -1.37 -7.88
N GLU A 122 15.67 -0.65 -7.18
CA GLU A 122 15.88 0.79 -7.37
C GLU A 122 16.59 1.13 -8.69
N ARG A 123 17.14 0.13 -9.39
CA ARG A 123 17.74 0.27 -10.72
C ARG A 123 16.72 0.43 -11.85
N PHE A 124 15.46 0.13 -11.56
CA PHE A 124 14.38 0.09 -12.53
C PHE A 124 13.40 1.25 -12.28
N PRO A 125 12.61 1.67 -13.28
CA PRO A 125 11.71 2.81 -13.15
C PRO A 125 10.45 2.52 -12.32
N GLU A 126 10.30 1.31 -11.77
CA GLU A 126 9.14 0.96 -10.95
C GLU A 126 9.19 1.61 -9.55
N ILE A 127 8.01 1.71 -8.93
CA ILE A 127 7.89 2.27 -7.58
C ILE A 127 8.36 1.23 -6.57
N VAL A 128 9.25 1.65 -5.66
CA VAL A 128 9.79 0.80 -4.60
C VAL A 128 9.44 1.40 -3.24
N ILE A 129 8.85 0.58 -2.36
CA ILE A 129 8.59 0.95 -0.96
C ILE A 129 9.39 -0.01 -0.06
N ASP A 130 10.36 0.55 0.67
CA ASP A 130 11.21 -0.17 1.61
C ASP A 130 11.56 0.74 2.80
N CYS A 131 11.68 0.16 3.99
CA CYS A 131 12.21 0.86 5.17
C CYS A 131 13.41 0.13 5.79
N TYR A 132 13.86 -1.00 5.22
CA TYR A 132 14.93 -1.81 5.77
C TYR A 132 16.29 -1.10 5.80
N HIS A 133 16.58 -0.32 4.76
CA HIS A 133 17.86 0.39 4.58
C HIS A 133 17.93 1.74 5.30
N ASN A 134 16.96 2.05 6.16
CA ASN A 134 17.02 3.26 6.98
C ASN A 134 18.09 3.11 8.08
N ASN A 135 18.81 4.19 8.39
CA ASN A 135 19.94 4.21 9.34
C ASN A 135 19.49 4.19 10.83
N VAL A 136 18.32 3.61 11.13
CA VAL A 136 17.79 3.46 12.49
C VAL A 136 18.06 2.06 13.03
N SER A 137 17.82 1.86 14.33
CA SER A 137 18.03 0.54 14.95
C SER A 137 17.19 -0.54 14.30
N ARG A 138 17.69 -1.79 14.26
CA ARG A 138 16.98 -2.92 13.64
C ARG A 138 15.64 -3.22 14.31
N LEU A 139 15.52 -2.99 15.62
CA LEU A 139 14.25 -3.08 16.33
C LEU A 139 13.24 -2.07 15.78
N LYS A 140 13.67 -0.82 15.57
CA LYS A 140 12.82 0.22 15.00
C LYS A 140 12.44 -0.08 13.55
N VAL A 141 13.36 -0.57 12.73
CA VAL A 141 13.06 -1.01 11.35
C VAL A 141 11.98 -2.11 11.34
N LYS A 142 12.07 -3.11 12.22
CA LYS A 142 11.06 -4.17 12.34
C LYS A 142 9.67 -3.59 12.65
N GLU A 143 9.58 -2.64 13.59
CA GLU A 143 8.33 -1.94 13.89
C GLU A 143 7.78 -1.16 12.69
N LEU A 144 8.65 -0.46 11.95
CA LEU A 144 8.29 0.26 10.73
C LEU A 144 7.74 -0.71 9.67
N ASN A 145 8.38 -1.86 9.48
CA ASN A 145 7.95 -2.90 8.55
C ASN A 145 6.58 -3.50 8.94
N ILE A 146 6.33 -3.74 10.22
CA ILE A 146 5.02 -4.20 10.72
C ILE A 146 3.94 -3.16 10.43
N LYS A 147 4.22 -1.88 10.70
CA LYS A 147 3.27 -0.79 10.41
C LYS A 147 3.00 -0.66 8.91
N LEU A 148 4.04 -0.73 8.08
CA LEU A 148 3.93 -0.74 6.62
C LEU A 148 3.02 -1.89 6.15
N TYR A 149 3.25 -3.11 6.66
CA TYR A 149 2.41 -4.28 6.37
C TYR A 149 0.94 -4.06 6.78
N LEU A 150 0.68 -3.48 7.95
CA LEU A 150 -0.69 -3.18 8.40
C LEU A 150 -1.39 -2.18 7.47
N PHE A 151 -0.69 -1.10 7.08
CA PHE A 151 -1.25 -0.11 6.15
C PHE A 151 -1.54 -0.72 4.77
N ILE A 152 -0.62 -1.51 4.23
CA ILE A 152 -0.81 -2.20 2.95
C ILE A 152 -2.03 -3.09 3.01
N ASN A 153 -2.17 -3.90 4.05
CA ASN A 153 -3.34 -4.78 4.18
C ASN A 153 -4.65 -3.99 4.33
N PHE A 154 -4.63 -2.86 5.05
CA PHE A 154 -5.83 -2.03 5.21
C PHE A 154 -6.30 -1.40 3.90
N PHE A 155 -5.36 -0.99 3.04
CA PHE A 155 -5.67 -0.27 1.81
C PHE A 155 -5.84 -1.16 0.57
N LEU A 156 -4.99 -2.17 0.42
CA LEU A 156 -4.90 -2.94 -0.83
C LEU A 156 -5.73 -4.23 -0.79
N ASN A 157 -6.16 -4.74 0.38
CA ASN A 157 -7.04 -5.91 0.47
C ASN A 157 -8.55 -5.59 0.44
N LYS A 158 -8.95 -4.35 0.10
CA LYS A 158 -10.36 -4.01 -0.10
C LYS A 158 -10.79 -4.35 -1.50
#